data_AF-A0A2E3ENT0-F1
#
_entry.id   AF-A0A2E3ENT0-F1
#
_cell.length_a   1.000
_cell.length_b   1.000
_cell.length_c   1.000
_cell.angle_alpha   90.00
_cell.angle_beta   90.00
_cell.angle_gamma   90.00
#
_symmetry.space_group_name_H-M   'P 1'
#
loop_
_entity.id
_entity.type
_entity.pdbx_description
1 polymer ?
#
loop_
_entity_poly.entity_id
_entity_poly.type
_entity_poly.pdbx_seq_one_letter_code
_entity_poly.pdbx_strand_id
1 'polypeptide(L)' 'MIDHDEALRQIITRAQEDAGFRDQLKAEPRAALAALLGIEIPSAMTVSVLEDTPTHLHIVL' A
#
# COMPACT_ATOMS: atom_id res chain seq x y z
N MET A 1 8.59 -7.42 -16.80
CA MET A 1 8.60 -6.06 -16.21
C MET A 1 7.37 -6.04 -15.31
N ILE A 2 7.51 -5.89 -14.00
CA ILE A 2 6.31 -5.81 -13.14
C ILE A 2 5.70 -4.44 -13.40
N ASP A 3 4.55 -4.43 -14.06
CA ASP A 3 3.80 -3.21 -14.29
C ASP A 3 3.28 -2.71 -12.93
N HIS A 4 3.53 -1.43 -12.64
CA HIS A 4 3.16 -0.80 -11.36
C HIS A 4 1.69 -0.99 -11.00
N ASP A 5 0.80 -0.98 -12.01
CA ASP A 5 -0.63 -1.24 -11.86
C ASP A 5 -0.97 -2.62 -11.30
N GLU A 6 -0.18 -3.65 -11.61
CA GLU A 6 -0.43 -5.02 -11.13
C GLU A 6 -0.05 -5.15 -9.65
N ALA A 7 1.07 -4.55 -9.25
CA ALA A 7 1.47 -4.50 -7.85
C ALA A 7 0.42 -3.77 -7.00
N LEU A 8 -0.09 -2.63 -7.47
CA LEU A 8 -1.15 -1.89 -6.79
C LEU A 8 -2.43 -2.72 -6.61
N ARG A 9 -2.86 -3.43 -7.66
CA ARG A 9 -4.04 -4.30 -7.57
C ARG A 9 -3.85 -5.38 -6.52
N GLN A 10 -2.71 -6.07 -6.50
CA GLN A 10 -2.43 -7.11 -5.52
C GLN A 10 -2.45 -6.57 -4.08
N ILE A 11 -1.88 -5.39 -3.85
CA ILE A 11 -1.92 -4.72 -2.54
C ILE A 11 -3.38 -4.43 -2.14
N ILE A 12 -4.17 -3.84 -3.04
CA ILE A 12 -5.57 -3.48 -2.77
C ILE A 12 -6.41 -4.74 -2.50
N THR A 13 -6.29 -5.77 -3.34
CA THR A 13 -6.98 -7.05 -3.16
C THR A 13 -6.63 -7.66 -1.81
N ARG A 14 -5.34 -7.73 -1.46
CA ARG A 14 -4.94 -8.26 -0.15
C ARG A 14 -5.48 -7.43 1.00
N ALA A 15 -5.47 -6.10 0.90
CA ALA A 15 -6.02 -5.22 1.93
C ALA A 15 -7.55 -5.33 2.08
N GLN A 16 -8.26 -5.79 1.05
CA GLN A 16 -9.69 -6.08 1.13
C GLN A 16 -9.97 -7.45 1.77
N GLU A 17 -9.13 -8.45 1.51
CA GLU A 17 -9.28 -9.80 2.03
C GLU A 17 -8.76 -9.95 3.47
N ASP A 18 -7.73 -9.19 3.84
CA ASP A 18 -7.04 -9.27 5.12
C ASP A 18 -7.05 -7.90 5.82
N ALA A 19 -7.95 -7.77 6.79
CA ALA A 19 -8.07 -6.56 7.61
C ALA A 19 -6.81 -6.28 8.44
N GLY A 20 -6.09 -7.32 8.88
CA GLY A 20 -4.83 -7.17 9.61
C GLY A 20 -3.74 -6.59 8.73
N PHE A 21 -3.65 -7.07 7.48
CA PHE A 21 -2.78 -6.48 6.48
C PHE A 21 -3.15 -5.02 6.18
N ARG A 22 -4.45 -4.70 6.06
CA ARG A 22 -4.90 -3.31 5.82
C ARG A 22 -4.46 -2.35 6.92
N ASP A 23 -4.60 -2.76 8.18
CA ASP A 23 -4.21 -1.93 9.32
C ASP A 23 -2.67 -1.83 9.43
N GLN A 24 -1.96 -2.93 9.15
CA GLN A 24 -0.50 -2.91 9.06
C GLN A 24 -0.01 -2.03 7.90
N LEU A 25 -0.67 -2.04 6.76
CA LEU A 25 -0.34 -1.22 5.60
C LEU A 25 -0.52 0.28 5.91
N LYS A 26 -1.48 0.64 6.77
CA LYS A 26 -1.67 2.02 7.26
C LYS A 26 -0.62 2.42 8.31
N ALA A 27 -0.23 1.51 9.20
CA ALA A 27 0.75 1.79 10.24
C ALA A 27 2.19 1.77 9.74
N GLU A 28 2.56 0.72 9.01
CA GLU A 28 3.90 0.45 8.48
C GLU A 28 3.85 0.03 7.01
N PRO A 29 3.55 0.97 6.09
CA PRO A 29 3.38 0.65 4.67
C PRO A 29 4.62 0.01 4.05
N ARG A 30 5.82 0.47 4.42
CA ARG A 30 7.06 -0.08 3.88
C ARG A 30 7.24 -1.56 4.22
N ALA A 31 7.01 -1.93 5.48
CA ALA A 31 7.14 -3.30 5.94
C ALA A 31 6.09 -4.20 5.28
N ALA A 32 4.84 -3.74 5.21
CA ALA A 32 3.75 -4.48 4.57
C ALA A 32 4.00 -4.70 3.06
N LEU A 33 4.43 -3.66 2.34
CA LEU A 33 4.75 -3.75 0.92
C LEU A 33 5.97 -4.62 0.64
N ALA A 34 7.02 -4.53 1.48
CA ALA A 34 8.21 -5.36 1.34
C ALA A 34 7.89 -6.85 1.58
N ALA A 35 7.06 -7.15 2.58
CA ALA A 35 6.61 -8.50 2.86
C ALA A 35 5.73 -9.09 1.74
N LEU A 36 4.87 -8.26 1.11
CA LEU A 36 3.96 -8.71 0.07
C LEU A 36 4.64 -8.88 -1.30
N LEU A 37 5.39 -7.87 -1.72
CA LEU A 37 6.00 -7.81 -3.06
C LEU A 37 7.41 -8.41 -3.08
N GLY A 38 8.02 -8.66 -1.92
CA GLY A 38 9.40 -9.13 -1.81
C GLY A 38 10.43 -8.09 -2.26
N ILE A 39 10.08 -6.80 -2.23
CA ILE A 39 10.94 -5.69 -2.65
C ILE A 39 11.35 -4.83 -1.46
N GLU A 40 12.60 -4.39 -1.44
CA GLU A 40 13.03 -3.40 -0.44
C GLU A 40 12.71 -1.99 -0.95
N ILE A 41 11.87 -1.27 -0.20
CA ILE A 41 11.60 0.14 -0.47
C ILE A 41 12.75 0.97 0.09
N PRO A 42 13.41 1.81 -0.72
CA PRO A 42 14.51 2.65 -0.25
C PRO A 42 14.08 3.54 0.93
N SER A 43 14.95 3.66 1.94
CA SER A 43 14.69 4.47 3.14
C SER A 43 14.48 5.96 2.83
N ALA A 44 15.06 6.44 1.72
CA ALA A 44 14.90 7.79 1.21
C ALA A 44 13.48 8.09 0.67
N MET A 45 12.64 7.08 0.47
CA MET A 45 11.32 7.21 -0.15
C MET A 45 10.21 7.14 0.90
N THR A 46 9.49 8.24 1.12
CA THR A 46 8.34 8.25 2.05
C THR A 46 7.14 7.58 1.39
N VAL A 47 6.59 6.57 2.05
CA VAL A 47 5.37 5.89 1.60
C VAL A 47 4.28 6.22 2.62
N SER A 48 3.21 6.82 2.12
CA SER A 48 2.02 7.14 2.92
C SER A 48 0.85 6.36 2.33
N VAL A 49 0.13 5.64 3.19
CA VAL A 49 -1.10 4.93 2.79
C VAL A 49 -2.27 5.67 3.39
N LEU A 50 -3.13 6.16 2.51
CA LEU A 50 -4.32 6.92 2.84
C LEU A 50 -5.53 6.18 2.29
N GLU A 51 -6.57 6.11 3.09
CA GLU A 51 -7.83 5.46 2.71
C GLU A 51 -8.85 6.56 2.42
N ASP A 52 -9.36 6.58 1.19
CA ASP A 52 -10.46 7.46 0.82
C ASP A 52 -11.70 7.09 1.64
N THR A 53 -12.37 8.11 2.17
CA THR A 53 -13.65 7.96 2.85
C THR A 53 -14.68 8.85 2.16
N PRO A 54 -16.00 8.63 2.35
CA PRO A 54 -17.02 9.51 1.75
C PRO A 54 -16.85 10.99 2.10
N THR A 55 -16.07 11.30 3.13
CA THR A 55 -15.80 12.67 3.61
C THR A 55 -14.36 13.14 3.34
N HIS A 56 -13.48 12.30 2.79
CA HIS A 56 -12.07 12.62 2.54
C HIS A 56 -11.65 12.13 1.15
N LEU A 57 -11.29 13.09 0.29
CA LEU A 57 -10.74 12.86 -1.04
C LEU A 57 -9.23 13.14 -1.01
N HIS A 58 -8.40 12.16 -1.38
CA HIS A 58 -6.98 12.36 -1.56
C HIS A 58 -6.64 12.64 -3.03
N ILE A 59 -5.86 13.69 -3.29
CA ILE A 59 -5.42 14.06 -4.64
C ILE A 59 -3.90 13.95 -4.68
N VAL A 60 -3.39 13.16 -5.63
CA VAL A 60 -1.97 13.00 -5.94
C VAL A 60 -1.68 13.72 -7.25
N LEU A 61 -0.61 14.53 -7.30
CA LEU A 61 -0.19 15.35 -8.43
C LEU A 61 1.12 14.84 -9.04
#